data_AF-Q8U0J3-F1
#
_entry.id   AF-Q8U0J3-F1
#
_cell.length_a   1.000
_cell.length_b   1.000
_cell.length_c   1.000
_cell.angle_alpha   90.00
_cell.angle_beta   90.00
_cell.angle_gamma   90.00
#
_symmetry.space_group_name_H-M   'P 1'
#
loop_
_entity.id
_entity.type
_entity.pdbx_description
1 polymer ?
#
loop_
_entity_poly.entity_id
_entity_poly.type
_entity_poly.pdbx_seq_one_letter_code
_entity_poly.pdbx_strand_id
1 'polypeptide(L)'
;MGGMILREIKLLSDNPEIINLLRRLGIKIGKDEGLPKIGEYFIEFQGIRYEGNSLIELENILSNLLGTYVVVPAYNEEKTIGKVLDELLAIFPRERIIVVNDGSEDRTEEIAKSKGVRVLTHLINRGLGGALGTGIEYAIKKGAKIIVTFDADGQHLVEDALKVMKPVVEGKAELAIGSRLKGDTSQMPFVKKIGNIGLDVITAIFSGKYVSDTQSGLRAFSRSCAERIKITCDRYAVSSEIIVKAAKNKCRIVEVPIKAIYTEYSKKKGTNVLEGIKIAFNLFVEIFRK
;
A
#
# COMPACT_ATOMS: atom_id res chain seq x y z
N MET A 1 -17.29 -7.88 17.99
CA MET A 1 -17.21 -6.79 16.99
C MET A 1 -18.09 -7.00 15.77
N GLY A 2 -18.11 -8.19 15.12
CA GLY A 2 -18.99 -8.42 13.95
C GLY A 2 -20.50 -8.28 14.19
N GLY A 3 -21.00 -8.55 15.41
CA GLY A 3 -22.42 -8.35 15.73
C GLY A 3 -22.88 -6.89 15.82
N MET A 4 -21.95 -5.93 15.97
CA MET A 4 -22.28 -4.50 16.05
C MET A 4 -22.38 -3.89 14.65
N ILE A 5 -21.52 -4.33 13.73
CA ILE A 5 -21.46 -3.84 12.36
C ILE A 5 -22.62 -4.44 11.52
N LEU A 6 -23.04 -5.69 11.77
CA LEU A 6 -24.28 -6.26 11.21
C LEU A 6 -25.54 -5.43 11.56
N ARG A 7 -25.61 -4.90 12.79
CA ARG A 7 -26.68 -3.96 13.19
C ARG A 7 -26.56 -2.63 12.47
N GLU A 8 -25.34 -2.10 12.34
CA GLU A 8 -25.08 -0.86 11.61
C GLU A 8 -25.38 -0.96 10.12
N ILE A 9 -25.22 -2.12 9.47
CA ILE A 9 -25.55 -2.27 8.05
C ILE A 9 -27.05 -2.39 7.80
N LYS A 10 -27.77 -3.06 8.71
CA LYS A 10 -29.24 -3.02 8.71
C LYS A 10 -29.78 -1.62 9.02
N LEU A 11 -29.02 -0.82 9.78
CA LEU A 11 -29.27 0.61 9.95
C LEU A 11 -28.83 1.42 8.72
N LEU A 12 -27.79 1.01 7.97
CA LEU A 12 -27.27 1.73 6.79
C LEU A 12 -28.23 1.75 5.60
N SER A 13 -29.08 0.72 5.46
CA SER A 13 -30.13 0.71 4.44
C SER A 13 -31.24 1.72 4.74
N ASP A 14 -31.49 2.01 6.02
CA ASP A 14 -32.74 2.67 6.46
C ASP A 14 -32.54 3.92 7.35
N ASN A 15 -31.30 4.28 7.74
CA ASN A 15 -30.98 5.42 8.61
C ASN A 15 -30.31 6.58 7.83
N PRO A 16 -31.00 7.73 7.65
CA PRO A 16 -30.50 8.88 6.91
C PRO A 16 -29.20 9.49 7.45
N GLU A 17 -28.95 9.46 8.76
CA GLU A 17 -27.77 10.06 9.37
C GLU A 17 -26.49 9.30 9.02
N ILE A 18 -26.55 7.96 9.02
CA ILE A 18 -25.41 7.11 8.68
C ILE A 18 -25.13 7.18 7.19
N ILE A 19 -26.16 7.19 6.34
CA ILE A 19 -26.02 7.42 4.90
C ILE A 19 -25.32 8.76 4.63
N ASN A 20 -25.65 9.80 5.39
CA ASN A 20 -25.05 11.13 5.23
C ASN A 20 -23.58 11.14 5.69
N LEU A 21 -23.24 10.44 6.78
CA LEU A 21 -21.85 10.25 7.21
C LEU A 21 -21.02 9.50 6.16
N LEU A 22 -21.56 8.42 5.59
CA LEU A 22 -20.88 7.67 4.53
C LEU A 22 -20.67 8.51 3.26
N ARG A 23 -21.68 9.30 2.85
CA ARG A 23 -21.52 10.24 1.73
C ARG A 23 -20.41 11.25 1.98
N ARG A 24 -20.27 11.77 3.20
CA ARG A 24 -19.16 12.67 3.57
C ARG A 24 -17.79 12.00 3.44
N LEU A 25 -17.70 10.69 3.65
CA LEU A 25 -16.49 9.89 3.43
C LEU A 25 -16.31 9.46 1.96
N GLY A 26 -17.20 9.90 1.06
CA GLY A 26 -17.18 9.50 -0.35
C GLY A 26 -17.63 8.06 -0.59
N ILE A 27 -18.35 7.45 0.37
CA ILE A 27 -18.86 6.09 0.31
C ILE A 27 -20.34 6.13 -0.11
N LYS A 28 -20.70 5.45 -1.19
CA LYS A 28 -22.09 5.19 -1.60
C LYS A 28 -22.38 3.70 -1.51
N ILE A 29 -23.57 3.34 -1.02
CA ILE A 29 -24.05 1.96 -0.96
C ILE A 29 -25.29 1.86 -1.84
N GLY A 30 -25.40 0.80 -2.64
CA GLY A 30 -26.56 0.55 -3.49
C GLY A 30 -26.80 -0.92 -3.77
N LYS A 31 -27.96 -1.21 -4.37
CA LYS A 31 -28.38 -2.51 -4.85
C LYS A 31 -28.71 -2.39 -6.33
N ASP A 32 -28.26 -3.32 -7.17
CA ASP A 32 -28.63 -3.32 -8.58
C ASP A 32 -30.07 -3.86 -8.74
N GLU A 33 -30.96 -3.12 -9.40
CA GLU A 33 -32.35 -3.55 -9.64
C GLU A 33 -32.43 -4.54 -10.82
N GLY A 34 -32.68 -5.82 -10.53
CA GLY A 34 -32.80 -6.91 -11.52
C GLY A 34 -32.71 -8.30 -10.88
N LEU A 35 -32.84 -9.37 -11.67
CA LEU A 35 -32.54 -10.74 -11.22
C LEU A 35 -31.15 -10.78 -10.54
N PRO A 36 -30.96 -11.51 -9.41
CA PRO A 36 -29.69 -11.48 -8.67
C PRO A 36 -28.54 -11.94 -9.57
N LYS A 37 -27.66 -11.00 -9.93
CA LYS A 37 -26.39 -11.22 -10.64
C LYS A 37 -25.26 -11.20 -9.61
N ILE A 38 -24.07 -11.66 -10.00
CA ILE A 38 -22.83 -11.37 -9.25
C ILE A 38 -22.79 -9.85 -8.98
N GLY A 39 -22.54 -9.45 -7.73
CA GLY A 39 -22.54 -8.03 -7.36
C GLY A 39 -23.92 -7.44 -7.07
N GLU A 40 -24.86 -8.23 -6.52
CA GLU A 40 -26.19 -7.76 -6.08
C GLU A 40 -26.12 -6.46 -5.26
N TYR A 41 -25.05 -6.29 -4.48
CA TYR A 41 -24.78 -5.07 -3.74
C TYR A 41 -23.41 -4.49 -4.05
N PHE A 42 -23.29 -3.17 -3.93
CA PHE A 42 -22.03 -2.48 -4.14
C PHE A 42 -21.74 -1.37 -3.12
N ILE A 43 -20.45 -1.09 -2.94
CA ILE A 43 -19.91 0.11 -2.32
C ILE A 43 -19.11 0.87 -3.37
N GLU A 44 -19.39 2.15 -3.57
CA GLU A 44 -18.51 3.04 -4.33
C GLU A 44 -17.73 3.92 -3.35
N PHE A 45 -16.40 3.88 -3.41
CA PHE A 45 -15.52 4.70 -2.60
C PHE A 45 -14.54 5.43 -3.51
N GLN A 46 -14.60 6.76 -3.53
CA GLN A 46 -13.72 7.62 -4.34
C GLN A 46 -13.68 7.20 -5.83
N GLY A 47 -14.84 6.87 -6.39
CA GLY A 47 -14.98 6.42 -7.79
C GLY A 47 -14.60 4.97 -8.06
N ILE A 48 -14.17 4.21 -7.04
CA ILE A 48 -13.93 2.77 -7.15
C ILE A 48 -15.15 2.00 -6.64
N ARG A 49 -15.76 1.20 -7.51
CA ARG A 49 -16.84 0.27 -7.17
C ARG A 49 -16.28 -1.02 -6.59
N TYR A 50 -16.84 -1.47 -5.48
CA TYR A 50 -16.59 -2.73 -4.80
C TYR A 50 -17.89 -3.52 -4.79
N GLU A 51 -17.84 -4.81 -5.08
CA GLU A 51 -19.03 -5.64 -5.26
C GLU A 51 -19.06 -6.79 -4.25
N GLY A 52 -20.25 -7.06 -3.70
CA GLY A 52 -20.50 -8.16 -2.78
C GLY A 52 -21.76 -8.91 -3.16
N ASN A 53 -21.74 -10.22 -2.97
CA ASN A 53 -22.88 -11.11 -3.24
C ASN A 53 -23.80 -11.26 -2.01
N SER A 54 -23.44 -10.64 -0.89
CA SER A 54 -24.26 -10.62 0.33
C SER A 54 -23.97 -9.37 1.16
N LEU A 55 -24.88 -9.03 2.07
CA LEU A 55 -24.66 -7.96 3.06
C LEU A 55 -23.44 -8.22 3.95
N ILE A 56 -23.12 -9.49 4.21
CA ILE A 56 -21.93 -9.89 5.00
C ILE A 56 -20.65 -9.60 4.22
N GLU A 57 -20.64 -9.82 2.90
CA GLU A 57 -19.49 -9.46 2.06
C GLU A 57 -19.29 -7.95 2.00
N LEU A 58 -20.36 -7.17 1.80
CA LEU A 58 -20.31 -5.71 1.89
C LEU A 58 -19.79 -5.22 3.24
N GLU A 59 -20.22 -5.86 4.32
CA GLU A 59 -19.76 -5.54 5.66
C GLU A 59 -18.26 -5.67 5.79
N ASN A 60 -17.73 -6.79 5.31
CA ASN A 60 -16.30 -7.04 5.34
C ASN A 60 -15.54 -6.02 4.48
N ILE A 61 -16.05 -5.69 3.29
CA ILE A 61 -15.48 -4.66 2.42
C ILE A 61 -15.46 -3.30 3.13
N LEU A 62 -16.60 -2.84 3.65
CA LEU A 62 -16.71 -1.56 4.35
C LEU A 62 -15.79 -1.52 5.57
N SER A 63 -15.77 -2.61 6.34
CA SER A 63 -14.92 -2.72 7.51
C SER A 63 -13.44 -2.72 7.14
N ASN A 64 -13.04 -3.33 6.03
CA ASN A 64 -11.68 -3.30 5.50
C ASN A 64 -11.29 -1.89 5.01
N LEU A 65 -12.17 -1.20 4.29
CA LEU A 65 -11.98 0.20 3.88
C LEU A 65 -11.77 1.10 5.10
N LEU A 66 -12.67 1.01 6.08
CA LEU A 66 -12.57 1.74 7.34
C LEU A 66 -11.43 1.24 8.23
N GLY A 67 -10.83 0.09 7.94
CA GLY A 67 -9.68 -0.46 8.66
C GLY A 67 -8.35 -0.22 7.94
N THR A 68 -8.32 0.63 6.91
CA THR A 68 -7.11 0.86 6.09
C THR A 68 -6.19 1.89 6.72
N TYR A 69 -4.93 1.52 6.90
CA TYR A 69 -3.84 2.41 7.32
C TYR A 69 -2.86 2.62 6.17
N VAL A 70 -2.30 3.83 6.08
CA VAL A 70 -1.27 4.19 5.10
C VAL A 70 0.04 4.43 5.83
N VAL A 71 1.07 3.68 5.45
CA VAL A 71 2.44 3.79 5.97
C VAL A 71 3.28 4.53 4.94
N VAL A 72 3.85 5.66 5.35
CA VAL A 72 4.63 6.58 4.52
C VAL A 72 6.06 6.64 5.05
N PRO A 73 6.99 5.80 4.55
CA PRO A 73 8.40 5.93 4.89
C PRO A 73 8.97 7.22 4.28
N ALA A 74 9.72 8.00 5.07
CA ALA A 74 10.28 9.27 4.65
C ALA A 74 11.71 9.47 5.16
N TYR A 75 12.60 9.91 4.28
CA TYR A 75 13.97 10.31 4.61
C TYR A 75 14.40 11.46 3.70
N ASN A 76 14.58 12.65 4.27
CA ASN A 76 14.95 13.86 3.55
C ASN A 76 14.00 14.20 2.36
N GLU A 77 12.70 14.27 2.65
CA GLU A 77 11.60 14.50 1.71
C GLU A 77 10.86 15.84 1.98
N GLU A 78 11.52 16.85 2.56
CA GLU A 78 10.88 18.13 2.92
C GLU A 78 10.15 18.81 1.74
N LYS A 79 10.62 18.57 0.51
CA LYS A 79 10.11 19.18 -0.71
C LYS A 79 8.79 18.56 -1.19
N THR A 80 8.50 17.32 -0.80
CA THR A 80 7.40 16.53 -1.38
C THR A 80 6.41 16.03 -0.33
N ILE A 81 6.88 15.73 0.88
CA ILE A 81 6.05 15.12 1.93
C ILE A 81 4.79 15.94 2.26
N GLY A 82 4.89 17.27 2.24
CA GLY A 82 3.74 18.15 2.52
C GLY A 82 2.59 17.92 1.54
N LYS A 83 2.90 17.88 0.24
CA LYS A 83 1.92 17.66 -0.83
C LYS A 83 1.39 16.22 -0.80
N VAL A 84 2.26 15.24 -0.62
CA VAL A 84 1.86 13.82 -0.51
C VAL A 84 0.86 13.62 0.62
N LEU A 85 1.11 14.23 1.78
CA LEU A 85 0.19 14.14 2.91
C LEU A 85 -1.13 14.87 2.67
N ASP A 86 -1.13 15.99 1.95
CA ASP A 86 -2.38 16.69 1.58
C ASP A 86 -3.27 15.81 0.68
N GLU A 87 -2.69 15.14 -0.30
CA GLU A 87 -3.41 14.22 -1.18
C GLU A 87 -3.94 13.00 -0.42
N LEU A 88 -3.14 12.42 0.48
CA LEU A 88 -3.58 11.29 1.31
C LEU A 88 -4.67 11.70 2.31
N LEU A 89 -4.57 12.88 2.93
CA LEU A 89 -5.54 13.39 3.90
C LEU A 89 -6.89 13.75 3.28
N ALA A 90 -6.95 13.97 1.97
CA ALA A 90 -8.21 14.15 1.26
C ALA A 90 -9.07 12.87 1.23
N ILE A 91 -8.46 11.70 1.46
CA ILE A 91 -9.10 10.39 1.29
C ILE A 91 -9.09 9.58 2.59
N PHE A 92 -7.98 9.59 3.33
CA PHE A 92 -7.81 8.80 4.54
C PHE A 92 -7.89 9.68 5.78
N PRO A 93 -8.55 9.21 6.86
CA PRO A 93 -8.51 9.89 8.14
C PRO A 93 -7.08 10.04 8.64
N ARG A 94 -6.80 11.20 9.24
CA ARG A 94 -5.47 11.60 9.71
C ARG A 94 -4.83 10.58 10.65
N GLU A 95 -5.61 9.98 11.53
CA GLU A 95 -5.16 8.95 12.48
C GLU A 95 -4.73 7.62 11.83
N ARG A 96 -5.07 7.42 10.55
CA ARG A 96 -4.71 6.23 9.77
C ARG A 96 -3.50 6.42 8.88
N ILE A 97 -2.97 7.63 8.81
CA ILE A 97 -1.73 7.94 8.10
C ILE A 97 -0.57 7.94 9.11
N ILE A 98 0.42 7.08 8.84
CA ILE A 98 1.60 6.88 9.67
C ILE A 98 2.82 7.25 8.83
N VAL A 99 3.45 8.38 9.17
CA VAL A 99 4.75 8.74 8.62
C VAL A 99 5.82 8.10 9.48
N VAL A 100 6.78 7.44 8.85
CA VAL A 100 7.98 6.95 9.52
C VAL A 100 9.16 7.81 9.06
N ASN A 101 9.54 8.79 9.88
CA ASN A 101 10.74 9.60 9.66
C ASN A 101 11.98 8.76 9.99
N ASP A 102 12.72 8.36 8.97
CA ASP A 102 13.89 7.49 9.10
C ASP A 102 15.18 8.30 9.38
N GLY A 103 15.10 9.18 10.39
CA GLY A 103 16.23 10.00 10.84
C GLY A 103 16.61 11.13 9.87
N SER A 104 15.63 11.82 9.27
CA SER A 104 15.90 12.95 8.37
C SER A 104 16.66 14.09 9.05
N GLU A 105 17.53 14.76 8.30
CA GLU A 105 18.28 15.95 8.72
C GLU A 105 17.63 17.26 8.26
N ASP A 106 16.59 17.15 7.41
CA ASP A 106 15.84 18.28 6.86
C ASP A 106 14.49 18.49 7.60
N ARG A 107 13.61 19.33 7.05
CA ARG A 107 12.31 19.66 7.68
C ARG A 107 11.24 18.58 7.51
N THR A 108 11.55 17.38 7.04
CA THR A 108 10.57 16.31 6.77
C THR A 108 9.68 16.02 7.98
N GLU A 109 10.27 15.85 9.16
CA GLU A 109 9.52 15.55 10.39
C GLU A 109 8.63 16.70 10.83
N GLU A 110 9.16 17.92 10.80
CA GLU A 110 8.43 19.14 11.16
C GLU A 110 7.18 19.29 10.27
N ILE A 111 7.36 19.15 8.95
CA ILE A 111 6.27 19.25 7.98
C ILE A 111 5.24 18.15 8.23
N ALA A 112 5.66 16.89 8.40
CA ALA A 112 4.74 15.80 8.67
C ALA A 112 3.93 16.01 9.96
N LYS A 113 4.59 16.45 11.06
CA LYS A 113 3.93 16.77 12.32
C LYS A 113 2.92 17.91 12.17
N SER A 114 3.24 18.93 11.37
CA SER A 114 2.32 20.06 11.11
C SER A 114 1.00 19.65 10.45
N LYS A 115 1.00 18.54 9.69
CA LYS A 115 -0.22 17.95 9.08
C LYS A 115 -1.08 17.17 10.07
N GLY A 116 -0.60 16.98 11.30
CA GLY A 116 -1.29 16.30 12.41
C GLY A 116 -1.35 14.77 12.29
N VAL A 117 -0.65 14.17 11.33
CA VAL A 117 -0.58 12.71 11.17
C VAL A 117 0.29 12.08 12.25
N ARG A 118 0.23 10.75 12.40
CA ARG A 118 1.13 10.05 13.32
C ARG A 118 2.53 10.02 12.71
N VAL A 119 3.53 10.54 13.44
CA VAL A 119 4.94 10.45 13.05
C VAL A 119 5.70 9.54 14.01
N LEU A 120 6.39 8.54 13.46
CA LEU A 120 7.32 7.67 14.17
C LEU A 120 8.73 8.01 13.70
N THR A 121 9.64 8.31 14.63
CA THR A 121 11.00 8.77 14.28
C THR A 121 12.03 7.75 14.69
N HIS A 122 12.89 7.34 13.75
CA HIS A 122 14.11 6.61 14.06
C HIS A 122 15.22 7.57 14.46
N LEU A 123 15.99 7.20 15.49
CA LEU A 123 17.15 7.98 15.94
C LEU A 123 18.31 7.96 14.94
N ILE A 124 18.39 6.91 14.13
CA ILE A 124 19.37 6.73 13.06
C ILE A 124 18.64 6.27 11.80
N ASN A 125 19.17 6.61 10.63
CA ASN A 125 18.65 6.08 9.37
C ASN A 125 18.82 4.56 9.32
N ARG A 126 17.70 3.83 9.32
CA ARG A 126 17.66 2.37 9.22
C ARG A 126 17.47 1.90 7.77
N GLY A 127 17.10 2.79 6.87
CA GLY A 127 16.75 2.49 5.49
C GLY A 127 15.26 2.15 5.33
N LEU A 128 14.86 2.04 4.06
CA LEU A 128 13.46 1.81 3.66
C LEU A 128 12.83 0.60 4.36
N GLY A 129 13.56 -0.50 4.50
CA GLY A 129 13.03 -1.71 5.12
C GLY A 129 12.81 -1.56 6.62
N GLY A 130 13.73 -0.88 7.32
CA GLY A 130 13.56 -0.51 8.71
C GLY A 130 12.33 0.38 8.90
N ALA A 131 12.16 1.41 8.06
CA ALA A 131 11.03 2.32 8.12
C ALA A 131 9.69 1.62 7.84
N LEU A 132 9.62 0.79 6.80
CA LEU A 132 8.45 -0.02 6.49
C LEU A 132 8.11 -0.99 7.62
N GLY A 133 9.11 -1.67 8.19
CA GLY A 133 8.93 -2.60 9.32
C GLY A 133 8.27 -1.91 10.52
N THR A 134 8.81 -0.77 10.93
CA THR A 134 8.26 0.04 12.03
C THR A 134 6.82 0.47 11.76
N GLY A 135 6.54 1.01 10.57
CA GLY A 135 5.21 1.49 10.22
C GLY A 135 4.17 0.38 10.13
N ILE A 136 4.52 -0.76 9.51
CA ILE A 136 3.66 -1.93 9.39
C ILE A 136 3.35 -2.52 10.77
N GLU A 137 4.37 -2.69 11.62
CA GLU A 137 4.17 -3.21 12.98
C GLU A 137 3.26 -2.28 13.80
N TYR A 138 3.47 -0.97 13.71
CA TYR A 138 2.62 0.01 14.37
C TYR A 138 1.16 -0.09 13.89
N ALA A 139 0.94 -0.17 12.58
CA ALA A 139 -0.40 -0.30 11.99
C ALA A 139 -1.11 -1.58 12.49
N ILE A 140 -0.42 -2.72 12.53
CA ILE A 140 -0.96 -3.98 13.06
C ILE A 140 -1.41 -3.80 14.52
N LYS A 141 -0.56 -3.19 15.36
CA LYS A 141 -0.86 -2.90 16.78
C LYS A 141 -2.04 -1.94 16.95
N LYS A 142 -2.30 -1.05 15.98
CA LYS A 142 -3.47 -0.15 15.95
C LYS A 142 -4.73 -0.77 15.36
N GLY A 143 -4.71 -2.07 15.07
CA GLY A 143 -5.91 -2.75 14.57
C GLY A 143 -6.12 -2.62 13.06
N ALA A 144 -5.08 -2.28 12.29
CA ALA A 144 -5.18 -2.22 10.84
C ALA A 144 -5.74 -3.54 10.27
N LYS A 145 -6.70 -3.42 9.35
CA LYS A 145 -7.23 -4.52 8.54
C LYS A 145 -6.55 -4.60 7.18
N ILE A 146 -6.23 -3.43 6.62
CA ILE A 146 -5.49 -3.25 5.39
C ILE A 146 -4.35 -2.27 5.67
N ILE A 147 -3.19 -2.54 5.12
CA ILE A 147 -2.03 -1.64 5.23
C ILE A 147 -1.59 -1.30 3.81
N VAL A 148 -1.50 -0.03 3.49
CA VAL A 148 -0.99 0.49 2.22
C VAL A 148 0.36 1.13 2.48
N THR A 149 1.38 0.81 1.67
CA THR A 149 2.65 1.53 1.69
C THR A 149 2.66 2.57 0.58
N PHE A 150 3.10 3.78 0.86
CA PHE A 150 3.06 4.90 -0.08
C PHE A 150 4.33 5.76 0.06
N ASP A 151 5.09 5.96 -1.01
CA ASP A 151 6.36 6.68 -0.95
C ASP A 151 6.16 8.19 -0.76
N ALA A 152 7.03 8.82 0.03
CA ALA A 152 6.99 10.25 0.34
C ALA A 152 7.55 11.18 -0.76
N ASP A 153 8.09 10.62 -1.85
CA ASP A 153 8.81 11.36 -2.90
C ASP A 153 7.90 11.95 -4.00
N GLY A 154 6.58 11.69 -3.91
CA GLY A 154 5.57 12.20 -4.84
C GLY A 154 5.51 11.49 -6.20
N GLN A 155 6.07 10.27 -6.32
CA GLN A 155 6.01 9.49 -7.57
C GLN A 155 4.71 8.72 -7.77
N HIS A 156 3.93 8.50 -6.71
CA HIS A 156 2.68 7.75 -6.76
C HIS A 156 1.47 8.66 -6.72
N LEU A 157 0.40 8.22 -7.35
CA LEU A 157 -0.92 8.83 -7.30
C LEU A 157 -1.78 8.16 -6.23
N VAL A 158 -2.56 8.94 -5.47
CA VAL A 158 -3.45 8.37 -4.45
C VAL A 158 -4.58 7.56 -5.09
N GLU A 159 -5.02 7.91 -6.31
CA GLU A 159 -5.97 7.11 -7.08
C GLU A 159 -5.43 5.71 -7.41
N ASP A 160 -4.12 5.58 -7.59
CA ASP A 160 -3.48 4.29 -7.81
C ASP A 160 -3.39 3.49 -6.51
N ALA A 161 -3.20 4.15 -5.36
CA ALA A 161 -3.29 3.48 -4.06
C ALA A 161 -4.67 2.86 -3.83
N LEU A 162 -5.74 3.57 -4.19
CA LEU A 162 -7.12 3.07 -4.13
C LEU A 162 -7.34 1.84 -5.02
N LYS A 163 -6.79 1.84 -6.25
CA LYS A 163 -6.85 0.67 -7.14
C LYS A 163 -6.05 -0.50 -6.59
N VAL A 164 -4.85 -0.25 -6.07
CA VAL A 164 -3.95 -1.29 -5.52
C VAL A 164 -4.58 -1.96 -4.29
N MET A 165 -5.25 -1.21 -3.41
CA MET A 165 -5.89 -1.81 -2.23
C MET A 165 -7.17 -2.59 -2.54
N LYS A 166 -7.85 -2.31 -3.67
CA LYS A 166 -9.12 -2.95 -4.04
C LYS A 166 -9.13 -4.48 -3.91
N PRO A 167 -8.25 -5.23 -4.61
CA PRO A 167 -8.27 -6.70 -4.53
C PRO A 167 -8.02 -7.24 -3.12
N VAL A 168 -7.33 -6.47 -2.26
CA VAL A 168 -7.07 -6.86 -0.88
C VAL A 168 -8.29 -6.59 0.01
N VAL A 169 -8.94 -5.45 -0.17
CA VAL A 169 -10.20 -5.09 0.50
C VAL A 169 -11.31 -6.09 0.19
N GLU A 170 -11.41 -6.53 -1.06
CA GLU A 170 -12.36 -7.55 -1.53
C GLU A 170 -11.97 -8.99 -1.09
N GLY A 171 -10.83 -9.18 -0.42
CA GLY A 171 -10.35 -10.50 0.02
C GLY A 171 -9.82 -11.41 -1.09
N LYS A 172 -9.80 -10.94 -2.35
CA LYS A 172 -9.31 -11.67 -3.52
C LYS A 172 -7.80 -11.86 -3.49
N ALA A 173 -7.07 -10.90 -2.89
CA ALA A 173 -5.63 -10.97 -2.67
C ALA A 173 -5.27 -10.69 -1.20
N GLU A 174 -4.09 -11.14 -0.80
CA GLU A 174 -3.49 -10.83 0.51
C GLU A 174 -2.33 -9.84 0.38
N LEU A 175 -1.70 -9.79 -0.80
CA LEU A 175 -0.73 -8.77 -1.18
C LEU A 175 -1.05 -8.28 -2.60
N ALA A 176 -1.19 -6.98 -2.77
CA ALA A 176 -1.29 -6.33 -4.06
C ALA A 176 -0.11 -5.39 -4.27
N ILE A 177 0.48 -5.41 -5.46
CA ILE A 177 1.65 -4.61 -5.82
C ILE A 177 1.26 -3.72 -6.99
N GLY A 178 1.45 -2.42 -6.85
CA GLY A 178 1.28 -1.49 -7.97
C GLY A 178 2.41 -1.68 -8.97
N SER A 179 2.12 -2.12 -10.19
CA SER A 179 3.12 -2.31 -11.24
C SER A 179 3.07 -1.18 -12.27
N ARG A 180 4.17 -0.44 -12.37
CA ARG A 180 4.35 0.60 -13.40
C ARG A 180 4.58 -0.02 -14.78
N LEU A 181 5.08 -1.26 -14.81
CA LEU A 181 5.38 -2.00 -16.04
C LEU A 181 4.14 -2.66 -16.67
N LYS A 182 3.07 -2.86 -15.89
CA LYS A 182 1.75 -3.24 -16.41
C LYS A 182 0.85 -2.05 -16.74
N GLY A 183 1.30 -0.83 -16.42
CA GLY A 183 0.64 0.43 -16.76
C GLY A 183 1.16 1.04 -18.07
N ASP A 184 0.97 2.35 -18.22
CA ASP A 184 1.55 3.09 -19.34
C ASP A 184 3.06 3.32 -19.08
N THR A 185 3.89 2.71 -19.93
CA THR A 185 5.35 2.75 -19.81
C THR A 185 5.99 3.88 -20.62
N SER A 186 5.18 4.73 -21.29
CA SER A 186 5.65 5.78 -22.21
C SER A 186 6.61 6.80 -21.60
N GLN A 187 6.51 7.05 -20.29
CA GLN A 187 7.32 8.04 -19.56
C GLN A 187 8.48 7.42 -18.76
N MET A 188 8.64 6.09 -18.78
CA MET A 188 9.64 5.39 -17.96
C MET A 188 11.05 5.43 -18.60
N PRO A 189 12.09 5.92 -17.90
CA PRO A 189 13.46 5.89 -18.42
C PRO A 189 13.93 4.44 -18.68
N PHE A 190 14.43 4.18 -19.89
CA PHE A 190 14.83 2.84 -20.36
C PHE A 190 15.87 2.17 -19.44
N VAL A 191 16.74 2.96 -18.80
CA VAL A 191 17.76 2.48 -17.83
C VAL A 191 17.14 1.90 -16.56
N LYS A 192 16.02 2.48 -16.07
CA LYS A 192 15.28 1.93 -14.91
C LYS A 192 14.58 0.61 -15.25
N LYS A 193 14.17 0.44 -16.52
CA LYS A 193 13.59 -0.81 -17.03
C LYS A 193 14.59 -1.97 -17.00
N ILE A 194 15.87 -1.71 -17.30
CA ILE A 194 16.93 -2.74 -17.30
C ILE A 194 17.43 -3.05 -15.88
N GLY A 195 17.57 -2.05 -15.02
CA GLY A 195 18.01 -2.25 -13.63
C GLY A 195 17.07 -3.13 -12.79
N ASN A 196 15.76 -3.11 -13.08
CA ASN A 196 14.77 -3.93 -12.37
C ASN A 196 14.77 -5.41 -12.81
N ILE A 197 15.16 -5.72 -14.05
CA ILE A 197 15.11 -7.08 -14.60
C ILE A 197 15.93 -8.07 -13.77
N GLY A 198 17.12 -7.68 -13.28
CA GLY A 198 17.96 -8.57 -12.47
C GLY A 198 17.31 -8.94 -11.13
N LEU A 199 16.64 -7.98 -10.48
CA LEU A 199 15.91 -8.20 -9.23
C LEU A 199 14.59 -8.93 -9.47
N ASP A 200 13.92 -8.68 -10.60
CA ASP A 200 12.69 -9.37 -10.99
C ASP A 200 12.96 -10.85 -11.27
N VAL A 201 14.08 -11.17 -11.94
CA VAL A 201 14.51 -12.56 -12.19
C VAL A 201 14.85 -13.28 -10.89
N ILE A 202 15.62 -12.65 -10.00
CA ILE A 202 15.95 -13.24 -8.69
C ILE A 202 14.68 -13.44 -7.87
N THR A 203 13.81 -12.43 -7.82
CA THR A 203 12.54 -12.54 -7.10
C THR A 203 11.67 -13.64 -7.71
N ALA A 204 11.61 -13.77 -9.04
CA ALA A 204 10.86 -14.83 -9.71
C ALA A 204 11.40 -16.23 -9.37
N ILE A 205 12.73 -16.40 -9.37
CA ILE A 205 13.38 -17.66 -9.00
C ILE A 205 13.06 -18.03 -7.55
N PHE A 206 13.14 -17.09 -6.61
CA PHE A 206 12.98 -17.38 -5.18
C PHE A 206 11.53 -17.39 -4.68
N SER A 207 10.64 -16.64 -5.33
CA SER A 207 9.21 -16.62 -4.98
C SER A 207 8.40 -17.67 -5.75
N GLY A 208 8.96 -18.26 -6.80
CA GLY A 208 8.22 -19.13 -7.73
C GLY A 208 7.09 -18.40 -8.47
N LYS A 209 7.06 -17.07 -8.41
CA LYS A 209 6.06 -16.21 -9.05
C LYS A 209 6.73 -15.04 -9.74
N TYR A 210 6.39 -14.82 -11.00
CA TYR A 210 6.84 -13.64 -11.70
C TYR A 210 6.03 -12.41 -11.23
N VAL A 211 6.73 -11.43 -10.66
CA VAL A 211 6.19 -10.09 -10.38
C VAL A 211 6.94 -9.13 -11.28
N SER A 212 6.21 -8.38 -12.09
CA SER A 212 6.74 -7.50 -13.12
C SER A 212 7.42 -6.24 -12.59
N ASP A 213 7.04 -5.73 -11.41
CA ASP A 213 7.66 -4.53 -10.81
C ASP A 213 7.94 -4.75 -9.32
N THR A 214 9.02 -5.49 -9.03
CA THR A 214 9.34 -5.88 -7.65
C THR A 214 9.68 -4.69 -6.75
N GLN A 215 10.16 -3.60 -7.34
CA GLN A 215 10.68 -2.41 -6.63
C GLN A 215 9.64 -1.30 -6.42
N SER A 216 8.38 -1.52 -6.80
CA SER A 216 7.34 -0.51 -6.57
C SER A 216 7.04 -0.34 -5.07
N GLY A 217 7.21 0.87 -4.54
CA GLY A 217 6.88 1.19 -3.15
C GLY A 217 5.38 1.17 -2.82
N LEU A 218 4.51 1.22 -3.84
CA LEU A 218 3.06 1.20 -3.67
C LEU A 218 2.53 -0.23 -3.57
N ARG A 219 2.15 -0.64 -2.35
CA ARG A 219 1.64 -1.99 -2.06
C ARG A 219 0.47 -1.93 -1.11
N ALA A 220 -0.38 -2.95 -1.15
CA ALA A 220 -1.44 -3.16 -0.15
C ALA A 220 -1.36 -4.57 0.43
N PHE A 221 -1.49 -4.68 1.74
CA PHE A 221 -1.41 -5.92 2.50
C PHE A 221 -2.73 -6.14 3.26
N SER A 222 -3.22 -7.38 3.27
CA SER A 222 -4.17 -7.78 4.30
C SER A 222 -3.43 -7.85 5.63
N ARG A 223 -4.16 -7.66 6.74
CA ARG A 223 -3.61 -7.88 8.08
C ARG A 223 -2.95 -9.25 8.22
N SER A 224 -3.62 -10.30 7.73
CA SER A 224 -3.11 -11.67 7.75
C SER A 224 -1.78 -11.83 7.02
N CYS A 225 -1.60 -11.13 5.90
CA CYS A 225 -0.35 -11.13 5.15
C CYS A 225 0.75 -10.43 5.94
N ALA A 226 0.46 -9.22 6.43
CA ALA A 226 1.41 -8.39 7.15
C ALA A 226 1.91 -9.06 8.43
N GLU A 227 1.04 -9.75 9.18
CA GLU A 227 1.41 -10.49 10.39
C GLU A 227 2.34 -11.69 10.11
N ARG A 228 2.26 -12.29 8.91
CA ARG A 228 3.13 -13.42 8.50
C ARG A 228 4.47 -12.98 7.89
N ILE A 229 4.61 -11.71 7.51
CA ILE A 229 5.83 -11.18 6.89
C ILE A 229 6.61 -10.38 7.94
N LYS A 230 7.64 -11.01 8.50
CA LYS A 230 8.62 -10.30 9.32
C LYS A 230 9.68 -9.70 8.42
N ILE A 231 9.74 -8.38 8.26
CA ILE A 231 10.82 -7.70 7.52
C ILE A 231 12.13 -7.86 8.29
N THR A 232 13.19 -8.29 7.61
CA THR A 232 14.54 -8.45 8.19
C THR A 232 15.61 -7.68 7.43
N CYS A 233 15.35 -7.31 6.17
CA CYS A 233 16.24 -6.42 5.43
C CYS A 233 15.91 -4.97 5.78
N ASP A 234 16.90 -4.24 6.26
CA ASP A 234 16.74 -2.84 6.70
C ASP A 234 16.73 -1.85 5.51
N ARG A 235 17.32 -2.21 4.35
CA ARG A 235 17.52 -1.31 3.19
C ARG A 235 16.70 -1.74 1.95
N TYR A 236 17.11 -1.29 0.76
CA TYR A 236 16.37 -1.46 -0.51
C TYR A 236 15.98 -2.90 -0.88
N ALA A 237 16.70 -3.90 -0.37
CA ALA A 237 16.38 -5.32 -0.55
C ALA A 237 14.97 -5.71 -0.04
N VAL A 238 14.37 -4.90 0.85
CA VAL A 238 13.05 -5.15 1.44
C VAL A 238 11.95 -5.37 0.40
N SER A 239 12.02 -4.69 -0.74
CA SER A 239 11.04 -4.80 -1.81
C SER A 239 10.92 -6.24 -2.34
N SER A 240 12.05 -6.90 -2.58
CA SER A 240 12.11 -8.31 -2.99
C SER A 240 11.83 -9.25 -1.83
N GLU A 241 12.34 -8.93 -0.62
CA GLU A 241 12.11 -9.71 0.59
C GLU A 241 10.62 -9.89 0.88
N ILE A 242 9.84 -8.81 0.79
CA ILE A 242 8.39 -8.83 1.01
C ILE A 242 7.72 -9.84 0.07
N ILE A 243 8.07 -9.82 -1.23
CA ILE A 243 7.46 -10.70 -2.24
C ILE A 243 7.85 -12.16 -1.97
N VAL A 244 9.12 -12.42 -1.71
CA VAL A 244 9.63 -13.77 -1.41
C VAL A 244 8.96 -14.31 -0.14
N LYS A 245 8.84 -13.51 0.92
CA LYS A 245 8.19 -13.93 2.18
C LYS A 245 6.69 -14.12 2.01
N ALA A 246 6.01 -13.26 1.26
CA ALA A 246 4.59 -13.43 0.95
C ALA A 246 4.36 -14.74 0.19
N ALA A 247 5.19 -15.03 -0.81
CA ALA A 247 5.10 -16.25 -1.60
C ALA A 247 5.39 -17.51 -0.78
N LYS A 248 6.46 -17.51 0.05
CA LYS A 248 6.78 -18.61 0.97
C LYS A 248 5.66 -18.88 1.98
N ASN A 249 4.97 -17.84 2.43
CA ASN A 249 3.78 -17.95 3.28
C ASN A 249 2.48 -18.23 2.50
N LYS A 250 2.57 -18.62 1.22
CA LYS A 250 1.44 -18.98 0.34
C LYS A 250 0.38 -17.87 0.22
N CYS A 251 0.77 -16.61 0.36
CA CYS A 251 -0.15 -15.49 0.20
C CYS A 251 -0.61 -15.38 -1.26
N ARG A 252 -1.87 -14.97 -1.46
CA ARG A 252 -2.37 -14.60 -2.79
C ARG A 252 -1.80 -13.23 -3.18
N ILE A 253 -0.94 -13.21 -4.20
CA ILE A 253 -0.25 -12.00 -4.68
C ILE A 253 -0.83 -11.62 -6.03
N VAL A 254 -1.16 -10.35 -6.22
CA VAL A 254 -1.61 -9.79 -7.50
C VAL A 254 -0.83 -8.53 -7.83
N GLU A 255 -0.76 -8.20 -9.12
CA GLU A 255 -0.23 -6.93 -9.59
C GLU A 255 -1.35 -6.08 -10.17
N VAL A 256 -1.36 -4.80 -9.80
CA VAL A 256 -2.34 -3.83 -10.27
C VAL A 256 -1.60 -2.77 -11.09
N PRO A 257 -2.00 -2.48 -12.34
CA PRO A 257 -1.39 -1.43 -13.13
C PRO A 257 -1.47 -0.06 -12.44
N ILE A 258 -0.36 0.67 -12.38
CA ILE A 258 -0.28 2.04 -11.84
C ILE A 258 0.46 2.97 -12.80
N LYS A 259 0.27 4.27 -12.64
CA LYS A 259 1.03 5.31 -13.35
C LYS A 259 2.19 5.78 -12.45
N ALA A 260 3.32 6.09 -13.08
CA ALA A 260 4.46 6.69 -12.39
C ALA A 260 4.58 8.17 -12.76
N ILE A 261 4.71 9.04 -11.76
CA ILE A 261 5.00 10.46 -11.98
C ILE A 261 6.52 10.67 -11.94
N TYR A 262 7.09 11.13 -13.05
CA TYR A 262 8.51 11.46 -13.15
C TYR A 262 8.71 12.98 -13.17
N THR A 263 9.12 13.56 -12.04
CA THR A 263 9.56 14.96 -11.93
C THR A 263 11.09 15.04 -12.10
N GLU A 264 11.64 16.23 -12.37
CA GLU A 264 13.10 16.47 -12.41
C GLU A 264 13.80 16.00 -11.12
N TYR A 265 13.16 16.20 -9.98
CA TYR A 265 13.63 15.74 -8.67
C TYR A 265 13.60 14.21 -8.55
N SER A 266 12.49 13.59 -8.96
CA SER A 266 12.28 12.14 -8.80
C SER A 266 13.07 11.30 -9.81
N LYS A 267 13.42 11.88 -10.98
CA LYS A 267 14.30 11.24 -11.97
C LYS A 267 15.72 10.99 -11.44
N LYS A 268 16.21 11.85 -10.53
CA LYS A 268 17.52 11.70 -9.87
C LYS A 268 17.51 10.67 -8.72
N LYS A 269 16.31 10.25 -8.28
CA LYS A 269 16.12 9.21 -7.25
C LYS A 269 15.87 7.83 -7.89
N GLY A 270 16.29 6.77 -7.20
CA GLY A 270 16.16 5.37 -7.62
C GLY A 270 17.50 4.64 -7.60
N THR A 271 17.46 3.31 -7.67
CA THR A 271 18.64 2.46 -7.62
C THR A 271 19.43 2.52 -8.93
N ASN A 272 20.75 2.75 -8.82
CA ASN A 272 21.67 2.61 -9.95
C ASN A 272 21.89 1.11 -10.26
N VAL A 273 22.17 0.77 -11.52
CA VAL A 273 22.32 -0.64 -11.99
C VAL A 273 23.32 -1.44 -11.15
N LEU A 274 24.45 -0.84 -10.78
CA LEU A 274 25.48 -1.45 -9.91
C LEU A 274 24.98 -1.72 -8.48
N GLU A 275 24.09 -0.86 -7.99
CA GLU A 275 23.47 -1.00 -6.67
C GLU A 275 22.41 -2.10 -6.69
N GLY A 276 21.65 -2.22 -7.78
CA GLY A 276 20.75 -3.34 -8.03
C GLY A 276 21.47 -4.70 -8.04
N ILE A 277 22.64 -4.78 -8.66
CA ILE A 277 23.49 -5.99 -8.67
C ILE A 277 24.01 -6.32 -7.27
N LYS A 278 24.43 -5.33 -6.49
CA LYS A 278 24.84 -5.53 -5.08
C LYS A 278 23.70 -6.03 -4.20
N ILE A 279 22.50 -5.47 -4.37
CA ILE A 279 21.29 -5.89 -3.64
C ILE A 279 20.94 -7.34 -4.00
N ALA A 280 20.97 -7.68 -5.28
CA ALA A 280 20.79 -9.04 -5.78
C ALA A 280 21.76 -10.04 -5.13
N PHE A 281 23.05 -9.70 -5.07
CA PHE A 281 24.06 -10.54 -4.45
C PHE A 281 23.86 -10.68 -2.93
N ASN A 282 23.53 -9.59 -2.23
CA ASN A 282 23.27 -9.64 -0.79
C ASN A 282 22.02 -10.47 -0.45
N LEU A 283 20.95 -10.34 -1.23
CA LEU A 283 19.75 -11.18 -1.09
C LEU A 283 20.09 -12.66 -1.30
N PHE A 284 20.90 -12.97 -2.31
CA PHE A 284 21.39 -14.33 -2.54
C PHE A 284 22.13 -14.85 -1.29
N VAL A 285 23.12 -14.12 -0.79
CA VAL A 285 23.91 -14.53 0.38
C VAL A 285 23.06 -14.66 1.66
N GLU A 286 22.15 -13.73 1.94
CA GLU A 286 21.30 -13.78 3.14
C GLU A 286 20.30 -14.94 3.12
N ILE A 287 19.78 -15.30 1.95
CA ILE A 287 18.85 -16.42 1.81
C ILE A 287 19.54 -17.77 2.06
N PHE A 288 20.80 -17.92 1.64
CA PHE A 288 21.60 -19.14 1.87
C PHE A 288 22.29 -19.19 3.23
N ARG A 289 22.15 -18.15 4.06
CA ARG A 289 22.70 -18.12 5.44
C ARG A 289 21.78 -18.74 6.50
N LYS A 290 20.75 -19.48 6.08
CA LYS A 290 19.85 -20.27 6.93
C LYS A 290 19.99 -21.75 6.63
#